data_AF-A0A3B0ZBB9-F1
#
_entry.id   AF-A0A3B0ZBB9-F1
#
_cell.length_a   1.000
_cell.length_b   1.000
_cell.length_c   1.000
_cell.angle_alpha   90.00
_cell.angle_beta   90.00
_cell.angle_gamma   90.00
#
_symmetry.space_group_name_H-M   'P 1'
#
loop_
_entity.id
_entity.type
_entity.pdbx_description
1 polymer ?
#
loop_
_entity_poly.entity_id
_entity_poly.type
_entity_poly.pdbx_seq_one_letter_code
_entity_poly.pdbx_strand_id
1 'polypeptide(L)'
;MAKTIEKSIPKGSAKFRMSKNGDLIKLDVFHQGVSVKIEPNFIKRDTVYKPVQRELSEGAKSALGVTVDFSVKILTDAELFAGKITAALDRQEPRDLFDIKNLMDKEGLSDKTRKAFLVYLISNPPTHA
;
A
#
# COMPACT_ATOMS: atom_id res chain seq x y z
N MET A 1 9.53 18.11 -1.86
CA MET A 1 9.58 16.69 -1.45
C MET A 1 11.00 16.09 -1.54
N ALA A 2 11.73 16.04 -2.69
CA ALA A 2 13.07 15.40 -2.72
C ALA A 2 14.05 16.16 -1.85
N LYS A 3 14.12 17.49 -2.01
CA LYS A 3 14.93 18.34 -1.13
C LYS A 3 14.60 18.15 0.35
N THR A 4 13.36 17.80 0.70
CA THR A 4 12.97 17.51 2.08
C THR A 4 13.52 16.14 2.51
N ILE A 5 13.40 15.12 1.66
CA ILE A 5 13.93 13.77 1.90
C ILE A 5 15.46 13.79 2.01
N GLU A 6 16.14 14.45 1.08
CA GLU A 6 17.61 14.59 1.07
C GLU A 6 18.12 15.38 2.28
N LYS A 7 17.36 16.38 2.77
CA LYS A 7 17.65 17.06 4.03
C LYS A 7 17.43 16.18 5.25
N SER A 8 16.44 15.28 5.19
CA SER A 8 16.07 14.41 6.31
C SER A 8 16.93 13.15 6.41
N ILE A 9 17.56 12.75 5.30
CA ILE A 9 18.40 11.55 5.20
C ILE A 9 19.81 11.99 4.77
N PRO A 10 20.73 12.24 5.72
CA PRO A 10 22.10 12.61 5.39
C PRO A 10 22.75 11.59 4.44
N LYS A 11 23.42 12.05 3.38
CA LYS A 11 24.00 11.18 2.32
C LYS A 11 22.96 10.31 1.57
N GLY A 12 21.66 10.55 1.77
CA GLY A 12 20.60 9.98 0.95
C GLY A 12 20.42 10.78 -0.34
N SER A 13 19.88 10.14 -1.37
CA SER A 13 19.45 10.80 -2.61
C SER A 13 18.03 10.38 -2.97
N ALA A 14 17.29 11.26 -3.65
CA ALA A 14 15.92 10.98 -4.06
C ALA A 14 15.70 11.34 -5.53
N LYS A 15 15.21 10.38 -6.32
CA LYS A 15 14.88 10.59 -7.74
C LYS A 15 13.38 10.50 -7.97
N PHE A 16 12.85 11.49 -8.68
CA PHE A 16 11.44 11.52 -9.08
C PHE A 16 11.23 11.07 -10.52
N ARG A 17 10.05 10.51 -10.75
CA ARG A 17 9.47 10.36 -12.08
C ARG A 17 8.07 10.97 -12.07
N MET A 18 7.87 11.94 -12.95
CA MET A 18 6.58 12.61 -13.14
C MET A 18 5.86 12.05 -14.38
N SER A 19 4.54 12.10 -14.37
CA SER A 19 3.69 11.88 -15.55
C SER A 19 3.82 13.04 -16.52
N LYS A 20 3.36 12.84 -17.76
CA LYS A 20 3.23 13.95 -18.74
C LYS A 20 2.33 15.08 -18.22
N ASN A 21 1.42 14.76 -17.30
CA ASN A 21 0.43 15.69 -16.74
C ASN A 21 0.92 16.33 -15.44
N GLY A 22 2.15 16.03 -14.99
CA GLY A 22 2.73 16.62 -13.78
C GLY A 22 2.45 15.85 -12.48
N ASP A 23 1.90 14.64 -12.55
CA ASP A 23 1.67 13.80 -11.37
C ASP A 23 2.90 13.01 -10.97
N LEU A 24 3.14 12.83 -9.67
CA LEU A 24 4.24 11.98 -9.21
C LEU A 24 3.90 10.49 -9.42
N ILE A 25 4.59 9.83 -10.35
CA ILE A 25 4.39 8.39 -10.63
C ILE A 25 5.31 7.53 -9.76
N LYS A 26 6.52 8.01 -9.47
CA LYS A 26 7.52 7.21 -8.78
C LYS A 26 8.54 8.08 -8.05
N LEU A 27 8.94 7.63 -6.88
CA LEU A 27 10.02 8.19 -6.08
C LEU A 27 10.95 7.05 -5.67
N ASP A 28 12.20 7.10 -6.11
CA ASP A 28 13.25 6.18 -5.68
C ASP A 28 14.14 6.91 -4.66
N VAL A 29 14.22 6.39 -3.44
CA VAL A 29 15.10 6.90 -2.37
C VAL A 29 16.27 5.93 -2.20
N PHE A 30 17.48 6.45 -2.21
CA PHE A 30 18.70 5.66 -2.06
C PHE A 30 19.53 6.13 -0.88
N HIS A 31 20.00 5.20 -0.06
CA HIS A 31 20.91 5.48 1.05
C HIS A 31 21.77 4.24 1.33
N GLN A 32 23.10 4.41 1.39
CA GLN A 32 24.06 3.34 1.75
C GLN A 32 23.86 2.00 1.00
N GLY A 33 23.61 2.06 -0.32
CA GLY A 33 23.39 0.86 -1.14
C GLY A 33 21.98 0.25 -1.03
N VAL A 34 21.12 0.77 -0.15
CA VAL A 34 19.71 0.38 -0.04
C VAL A 34 18.86 1.31 -0.90
N SER A 35 17.87 0.75 -1.61
CA SER A 35 16.89 1.49 -2.38
C SER A 35 15.48 1.21 -1.87
N VAL A 36 14.73 2.28 -1.60
CA VAL A 36 13.30 2.22 -1.30
C VAL A 36 12.54 2.86 -2.46
N LYS A 37 11.70 2.05 -3.10
CA LYS A 37 10.84 2.48 -4.19
C LYS A 37 9.45 2.84 -3.65
N ILE A 38 8.99 4.04 -3.96
CA ILE A 38 7.68 4.55 -3.60
C ILE A 38 6.91 4.83 -4.90
N GLU A 39 5.79 4.12 -5.11
CA GLU A 39 4.94 4.21 -6.30
C GLU A 39 3.55 4.69 -5.87
N PRO A 40 3.27 6.01 -5.95
CA PRO A 40 1.93 6.53 -5.70
C PRO A 40 0.94 5.97 -6.73
N ASN A 41 -0.18 5.46 -6.23
CA ASN A 41 -1.30 5.05 -7.07
C ASN A 41 -2.44 6.04 -6.89
N PHE A 42 -2.77 6.75 -7.97
CA PHE A 42 -3.94 7.63 -7.99
C PHE A 42 -5.18 6.77 -8.26
N ILE A 43 -6.11 6.78 -7.31
CA ILE A 43 -7.37 6.07 -7.41
C ILE A 43 -8.47 7.05 -7.84
N LYS A 44 -9.39 6.59 -8.69
CA LYS A 44 -10.53 7.41 -9.17
C LYS A 44 -11.57 7.68 -8.09
N ARG A 45 -11.61 6.82 -7.07
CA ARG A 45 -12.51 6.90 -5.93
C ARG A 45 -11.72 7.30 -4.70
N ASP A 46 -12.38 7.92 -3.73
CA ASP A 46 -11.83 8.05 -2.39
C ASP A 46 -11.83 6.68 -1.67
N THR A 47 -11.32 6.67 -0.45
CA THR A 47 -11.41 5.55 0.50
C THR A 47 -12.87 5.24 0.85
N VAL A 48 -13.23 3.97 0.91
CA VAL A 48 -14.57 3.48 1.28
C VAL A 48 -14.80 3.68 2.78
N TYR A 49 -13.75 3.46 3.58
CA TYR A 49 -13.76 3.66 5.01
C TYR A 49 -12.66 4.64 5.42
N LYS A 50 -12.84 5.31 6.55
CA LYS A 50 -11.82 6.24 7.06
C LYS A 50 -10.48 5.50 7.27
N PRO A 51 -9.35 6.03 6.74
CA PRO A 51 -8.03 5.50 7.03
C PRO A 51 -7.76 5.39 8.52
N VAL A 52 -7.01 4.37 8.91
CA VAL A 52 -6.68 4.07 10.31
C VAL A 52 -5.20 4.32 10.56
N GLN A 53 -4.86 4.70 11.78
CA GLN A 53 -3.47 4.72 12.22
C GLN A 53 -3.02 3.29 12.52
N ARG A 54 -1.87 2.88 11.99
CA ARG A 54 -1.27 1.58 12.26
C ARG A 54 0.18 1.76 12.70
N GLU A 55 0.49 1.16 13.82
CA GLU A 55 1.86 1.03 14.31
C GLU A 55 2.60 -0.12 13.61
N LEU A 56 3.93 -0.06 13.69
CA LEU A 56 4.77 -1.21 13.36
C LEU A 56 4.46 -2.37 14.31
N SER A 57 4.57 -3.60 13.80
CA SER A 57 4.54 -4.78 14.67
C SER A 57 5.75 -4.79 15.61
N GLU A 58 5.62 -5.42 16.77
CA GLU A 58 6.72 -5.52 17.74
C GLU A 58 7.98 -6.16 17.14
N GLY A 59 7.80 -7.15 16.27
CA GLY A 59 8.91 -7.75 15.51
C GLY A 59 9.60 -6.75 14.57
N ALA A 60 8.83 -5.90 13.89
CA ALA A 60 9.39 -4.86 13.03
C ALA A 60 10.06 -3.74 13.83
N LYS A 61 9.47 -3.30 14.96
CA LYS A 61 10.09 -2.33 15.89
C LYS A 61 11.46 -2.84 16.35
N SER A 62 11.50 -4.10 16.80
CA SER A 62 12.73 -4.76 17.27
C SER A 62 13.78 -4.87 16.15
N ALA A 63 13.40 -5.34 14.96
CA ALA A 63 14.31 -5.51 13.84
C ALA A 63 14.88 -4.18 13.31
N LEU A 64 14.11 -3.10 13.40
CA LEU A 64 14.51 -1.77 12.94
C LEU A 64 15.14 -0.90 14.04
N GLY A 65 15.22 -1.39 15.29
CA GLY A 65 15.71 -0.60 16.42
C GLY A 65 14.85 0.63 16.71
N VAL A 66 13.56 0.60 16.37
CA VAL A 66 12.63 1.71 16.57
C VAL A 66 12.07 1.63 17.98
N THR A 67 12.46 2.60 18.82
CA THR A 67 12.06 2.68 20.23
C THR A 67 10.95 3.71 20.49
N VAL A 68 10.57 4.48 19.47
CA VAL A 68 9.48 5.46 19.53
C VAL A 68 8.23 4.91 18.87
N ASP A 69 7.07 5.38 19.30
CA ASP A 69 5.80 5.05 18.67
C ASP A 69 5.76 5.64 17.25
N PHE A 70 6.04 4.80 16.25
CA PHE A 70 5.92 5.14 14.85
C PHE A 70 4.59 4.60 14.32
N SER A 71 3.70 5.51 13.94
CA SER A 71 2.39 5.20 13.39
C SER A 71 2.16 5.89 12.06
N VAL A 72 1.53 5.18 11.14
CA VAL A 72 1.23 5.67 9.79
C VAL A 72 -0.25 5.48 9.47
N LYS A 73 -0.81 6.44 8.73
CA LYS A 73 -2.17 6.30 8.19
C LYS A 73 -2.17 5.31 7.04
N ILE A 74 -3.01 4.30 7.14
CA ILE A 74 -3.20 3.27 6.11
C ILE A 74 -4.69 3.04 5.83
N LEU A 75 -4.98 2.35 4.74
CA LEU A 75 -6.33 1.84 4.49
C LEU A 75 -6.74 0.85 5.59
N THR A 76 -8.04 0.73 5.81
CA THR A 76 -8.59 -0.32 6.67
C THR A 76 -8.25 -1.71 6.11
N ASP A 77 -8.18 -2.73 6.97
CA ASP A 77 -7.93 -4.12 6.51
C ASP A 77 -8.98 -4.56 5.48
N ALA A 78 -10.24 -4.17 5.68
CA ALA A 78 -11.32 -4.43 4.73
C ALA A 78 -11.01 -3.91 3.32
N GLU A 79 -10.47 -2.70 3.20
CA GLU A 79 -10.09 -2.10 1.92
C GLU A 79 -8.79 -2.65 1.34
N LEU A 80 -7.81 -2.99 2.20
CA LEU A 80 -6.58 -3.66 1.77
C LEU A 80 -6.90 -5.01 1.12
N PHE A 81 -7.68 -5.84 1.81
CA PHE A 81 -8.05 -7.16 1.30
C PHE A 81 -9.02 -7.09 0.12
N ALA A 82 -9.97 -6.15 0.10
CA ALA A 82 -10.80 -5.88 -1.07
C ALA A 82 -9.94 -5.64 -2.32
N GLY A 83 -8.91 -4.79 -2.20
CA GLY A 83 -7.96 -4.54 -3.30
C GLY A 83 -7.20 -5.78 -3.75
N LYS A 84 -6.75 -6.62 -2.82
CA LYS A 84 -6.07 -7.88 -3.15
C LYS A 84 -6.99 -8.87 -3.88
N ILE A 85 -8.25 -9.00 -3.43
CA ILE A 85 -9.24 -9.85 -4.10
C ILE A 85 -9.52 -9.34 -5.52
N THR A 86 -9.75 -8.04 -5.69
CA THR A 86 -9.95 -7.45 -7.03
C THR A 86 -8.73 -7.66 -7.94
N ALA A 87 -7.50 -7.51 -7.43
CA ALA A 87 -6.29 -7.76 -8.20
C ALA A 87 -6.12 -9.25 -8.58
N ALA A 88 -6.43 -10.17 -7.67
CA ALA A 88 -6.39 -11.60 -7.94
C ALA A 88 -7.36 -12.02 -9.05
N LEU A 89 -8.54 -11.38 -9.13
CA LEU A 89 -9.50 -11.62 -10.20
C LEU A 89 -9.03 -11.13 -11.57
N ASP A 90 -8.19 -10.09 -11.61
CA ASP A 90 -7.71 -9.49 -12.86
C ASP A 90 -6.48 -10.21 -13.43
N ARG A 91 -5.51 -10.61 -12.58
CA ARG A 91 -4.21 -11.12 -13.05
C ARG A 91 -3.65 -12.35 -12.32
N GLN A 92 -4.40 -12.92 -11.38
CA GLN A 92 -4.09 -14.19 -10.68
C GLN A 92 -2.61 -14.38 -10.25
N GLU A 93 -1.99 -13.35 -9.67
CA GLU A 93 -0.60 -13.44 -9.21
C GLU A 93 -0.49 -14.32 -7.94
N PRO A 94 0.51 -15.21 -7.81
CA PRO A 94 0.64 -16.11 -6.65
C PRO A 94 0.64 -15.41 -5.30
N ARG A 95 1.19 -14.18 -5.22
CA ARG A 95 1.20 -13.38 -3.99
C ARG A 95 -0.20 -12.90 -3.58
N ASP A 96 -1.04 -12.55 -4.55
CA ASP A 96 -2.39 -12.06 -4.29
C ASP A 96 -3.23 -13.22 -3.70
N LEU A 97 -3.06 -14.44 -4.24
CA LEU A 97 -3.67 -15.66 -3.70
C LEU A 97 -3.14 -16.04 -2.30
N PHE A 98 -1.83 -15.89 -2.06
CA PHE A 98 -1.23 -16.14 -0.74
C PHE A 98 -1.86 -15.24 0.33
N ASP A 99 -2.03 -13.95 0.04
CA ASP A 99 -2.64 -13.00 0.96
C ASP A 99 -4.12 -13.31 1.23
N ILE A 100 -4.88 -13.67 0.19
CA ILE A 100 -6.30 -14.06 0.33
C ILE A 100 -6.43 -15.34 1.15
N LYS A 101 -5.57 -16.33 0.94
CA LYS A 101 -5.56 -17.54 1.75
C LYS A 101 -5.34 -17.20 3.22
N ASN A 102 -4.36 -16.36 3.54
CA ASN A 102 -4.09 -15.92 4.91
C ASN A 102 -5.28 -15.19 5.55
N LEU A 103 -6.01 -14.37 4.78
CA LEU A 103 -7.25 -13.75 5.24
C LEU A 103 -8.28 -14.82 5.59
N MET A 104 -8.52 -15.75 4.68
CA MET A 104 -9.54 -16.79 4.83
C MET A 104 -9.26 -17.72 6.02
N ASP A 105 -7.99 -18.05 6.26
CA ASP A 105 -7.58 -18.92 7.36
C ASP A 105 -7.72 -18.25 8.75
N LYS A 106 -7.67 -16.92 8.83
CA LYS A 106 -7.61 -16.18 10.11
C LYS A 106 -8.90 -15.47 10.47
N GLU A 107 -9.35 -14.59 9.59
CA GLU A 107 -10.46 -13.66 9.87
C GLU A 107 -11.72 -14.03 9.08
N GLY A 108 -11.55 -14.69 7.94
CA GLY A 108 -12.61 -14.91 6.97
C GLY A 108 -13.08 -13.60 6.30
N LEU A 109 -14.03 -13.73 5.39
CA LEU A 109 -14.51 -12.59 4.61
C LEU A 109 -15.64 -11.85 5.36
N SER A 110 -15.29 -10.83 6.13
CA SER A 110 -16.25 -9.98 6.84
C SER A 110 -17.18 -9.19 5.91
N ASP A 111 -18.34 -8.76 6.42
CA ASP A 111 -19.28 -7.93 5.65
C ASP A 111 -18.68 -6.59 5.20
N LYS A 112 -17.76 -6.01 5.98
CA LYS A 112 -17.04 -4.80 5.58
C LYS A 112 -16.12 -5.07 4.39
N THR A 113 -15.38 -6.18 4.42
CA THR A 113 -14.51 -6.59 3.31
C THR A 113 -15.34 -6.89 2.06
N ARG A 114 -16.49 -7.57 2.20
CA ARG A 114 -17.42 -7.83 1.08
C ARG A 114 -17.92 -6.55 0.43
N LYS A 115 -18.37 -5.57 1.23
CA LYS A 115 -18.86 -4.28 0.72
C LYS A 115 -17.75 -3.48 0.04
N ALA A 116 -16.57 -3.39 0.65
CA ALA A 116 -15.41 -2.74 0.04
C ALA A 116 -15.02 -3.42 -1.28
N PHE A 117 -14.99 -4.75 -1.31
CA PHE A 117 -14.71 -5.53 -2.52
C PHE A 117 -15.67 -5.19 -3.66
N LEU A 118 -16.98 -5.12 -3.40
CA LEU A 118 -17.97 -4.73 -4.43
C LEU A 118 -17.70 -3.32 -4.97
N VAL A 119 -17.39 -2.35 -4.09
CA VAL A 119 -17.06 -0.98 -4.51
C VAL A 119 -15.79 -0.95 -5.38
N TYR A 120 -14.76 -1.70 -4.98
CA TYR A 120 -13.51 -1.82 -5.75
C TYR A 120 -13.75 -2.45 -7.12
N LEU A 121 -14.53 -3.53 -7.17
CA LEU A 121 -14.86 -4.25 -8.40
C LEU A 121 -15.63 -3.36 -9.39
N ILE A 122 -16.64 -2.62 -8.92
CA ILE A 122 -17.42 -1.71 -9.77
C ILE A 122 -16.56 -0.54 -10.27
N SER A 123 -15.64 -0.06 -9.43
CA SER A 123 -14.78 1.09 -9.77
C SER A 123 -13.62 0.73 -10.70
N ASN A 124 -13.20 -0.54 -10.69
CA ASN A 124 -12.13 -1.07 -11.52
C ASN A 124 -12.44 -2.52 -11.90
N PRO A 125 -13.38 -2.74 -12.84
CA PRO A 125 -13.74 -4.08 -13.27
C PRO A 125 -12.52 -4.79 -13.87
N PRO A 126 -12.41 -6.13 -13.70
CA PRO A 126 -11.33 -6.88 -14.29
C PRO A 126 -11.34 -6.70 -15.80
N THR A 127 -10.16 -6.56 -16.38
CA THR A 127 -9.99 -6.30 -17.82
C THR A 127 -10.32 -7.52 -18.69
N HIS A 128 -10.45 -8.70 -18.06
CA HIS A 128 -10.71 -9.98 -18.70
C HIS A 128 -12.01 -10.66 -18.23
N ALA A 129 -12.91 -9.91 -17.57
CA ALA A 129 -14.20 -10.42 -17.09
C ALA A 129 -15.22 -10.63 -18.22
#